data_AF-A0A514WWU4-F1
#
_entry.id   AF-A0A514WWU4-F1
#
_cell.length_a   1.000
_cell.length_b   1.000
_cell.length_c   1.000
_cell.angle_alpha   90.00
_cell.angle_beta   90.00
_cell.angle_gamma   90.00
#
_symmetry.space_group_name_H-M   'P 1'
#
loop_
_entity.id
_entity.type
_entity.pdbx_description
1 polymer ?
#
loop_
_entity_poly.entity_id
_entity_poly.type
_entity_poly.pdbx_seq_one_letter_code
_entity_poly.pdbx_strand_id
1 'polypeptide(L)'
;MKKVFAALVILTIPLIAKADMVWPALLFADRYALIAIPVGLLLEFFILKKYLPYSSMKSFWITFFMNLASTIIGGILIALAGLVWEVGPGILLYSYLSVGTFNPWTWIFTFVSAIAITTYIEYTFVRITTKLKKKELIKPLLLANLVSVAIAFVSLIFFPIQL
;
A
#
# COMPACT_ATOMS: atom_id res chain seq x y z
N MET A 1 -18.91 -5.39 -23.38
CA MET A 1 -19.25 -6.56 -22.55
C MET A 1 -18.27 -6.82 -21.41
N LYS A 2 -16.97 -7.08 -21.65
CA LYS A 2 -15.99 -7.38 -20.56
C LYS A 2 -15.89 -6.31 -19.45
N LYS A 3 -15.93 -5.02 -19.80
CA LYS A 3 -15.88 -3.90 -18.83
C LYS A 3 -17.14 -3.77 -17.98
N VAL A 4 -18.30 -4.06 -18.55
CA VAL A 4 -19.60 -4.04 -17.85
C VAL A 4 -19.71 -5.25 -16.93
N PHE A 5 -19.23 -6.41 -17.37
CA PHE A 5 -19.13 -7.61 -16.53
C PHE A 5 -18.18 -7.41 -15.35
N ALA A 6 -17.00 -6.81 -15.57
CA ALA A 6 -16.07 -6.48 -14.50
C ALA A 6 -16.68 -5.48 -13.51
N ALA A 7 -17.37 -4.44 -13.98
CA ALA A 7 -18.06 -3.48 -13.13
C ALA A 7 -19.20 -4.15 -12.32
N LEU A 8 -19.96 -5.05 -12.93
CA LEU A 8 -21.02 -5.80 -12.26
C LEU A 8 -20.45 -6.76 -11.20
N VAL A 9 -19.33 -7.43 -11.48
CA VAL A 9 -18.63 -8.27 -10.50
C VAL A 9 -18.10 -7.44 -9.33
N ILE A 10 -17.52 -6.25 -9.60
CA ILE A 10 -17.06 -5.34 -8.55
C ILE A 10 -18.22 -4.87 -7.66
N LEU A 11 -19.40 -4.64 -8.26
CA LEU A 11 -20.61 -4.20 -7.56
C LEU A 11 -21.32 -5.30 -6.77
N THR A 12 -21.06 -6.59 -7.06
CA THR A 12 -21.66 -7.72 -6.31
C THR A 12 -20.80 -8.23 -5.16
N ILE A 13 -19.50 -7.88 -5.12
CA ILE A 13 -18.61 -8.20 -4.00
C ILE A 13 -19.15 -7.71 -2.63
N PRO A 14 -19.70 -6.49 -2.49
CA PRO A 14 -20.25 -6.00 -1.22
C PRO A 14 -21.50 -6.77 -0.75
N LEU A 15 -22.24 -7.41 -1.67
CA LEU A 15 -23.46 -8.15 -1.35
C LEU A 15 -23.19 -9.55 -0.77
N ILE A 16 -21.97 -10.07 -0.96
CA ILE A 16 -21.51 -11.37 -0.44
C ILE A 16 -20.61 -11.17 0.79
N ALA A 17 -19.99 -9.99 0.92
CA ALA A 17 -19.19 -9.64 2.07
C ALA A 17 -20.05 -9.59 3.34
N LYS A 18 -19.84 -10.54 4.27
CA LYS A 18 -20.42 -10.46 5.61
C LYS A 18 -19.85 -9.23 6.33
N ALA A 19 -20.60 -8.65 7.27
CA ALA A 19 -20.12 -7.52 8.10
C ALA A 19 -18.78 -7.83 8.83
N ASP A 20 -18.45 -9.11 8.98
CA ASP A 20 -17.21 -9.63 9.57
C ASP A 20 -16.02 -9.67 8.58
N MET A 21 -16.27 -9.38 7.28
CA MET A 21 -15.28 -9.32 6.20
C MET A 21 -14.72 -7.90 6.01
N VAL A 22 -14.59 -7.14 7.10
CA VAL A 22 -13.79 -5.91 7.05
C VAL A 22 -12.33 -6.34 6.95
N TRP A 23 -11.76 -6.20 5.76
CA TRP A 23 -10.38 -6.60 5.50
C TRP A 23 -9.39 -5.68 6.23
N PRO A 24 -8.29 -6.19 6.84
CA PRO A 24 -7.29 -5.37 7.52
C PRO A 24 -6.76 -4.17 6.71
N ALA A 25 -6.63 -4.32 5.39
CA ALA A 25 -6.20 -3.22 4.53
C ALA A 25 -7.24 -2.09 4.33
N LEU A 26 -8.54 -2.36 4.49
CA LEU A 26 -9.55 -1.30 4.51
C LEU A 26 -9.40 -0.44 5.78
N LEU A 27 -9.14 -1.07 6.93
CA LEU A 27 -8.85 -0.38 8.18
C LEU A 27 -7.51 0.36 8.16
N PHE A 28 -6.56 -0.15 7.37
CA PHE A 28 -5.26 0.49 7.13
C PHE A 28 -5.36 1.73 6.23
N ALA A 29 -6.32 1.75 5.29
CA ALA A 29 -6.50 2.84 4.35
C ALA A 29 -6.89 4.17 5.01
N ASP A 30 -7.65 4.13 6.10
CA ASP A 30 -8.10 5.31 6.85
C ASP A 30 -7.08 5.84 7.87
N ARG A 31 -5.97 5.13 8.07
CA ARG A 31 -5.04 5.37 9.19
C ARG A 31 -3.67 5.80 8.71
N TYR A 32 -3.56 6.98 8.14
CA TYR A 32 -2.28 7.61 7.83
C TYR A 32 -2.40 9.12 7.80
N ALA A 33 -1.77 9.82 8.74
CA ALA A 33 -1.48 11.24 8.49
C ALA A 33 -0.30 11.79 9.27
N LEU A 34 -0.30 11.67 10.61
CA LEU A 34 0.49 12.62 11.40
C LEU A 34 1.98 12.28 11.52
N ILE A 35 2.38 11.01 11.56
CA ILE A 35 3.80 10.63 11.80
C ILE A 35 4.37 9.80 10.65
N ALA A 36 3.65 8.78 10.17
CA ALA A 36 4.14 7.92 9.11
C ALA A 36 4.37 8.68 7.78
N ILE A 37 3.47 9.61 7.43
CA ILE A 37 3.59 10.40 6.20
C ILE A 37 4.81 11.33 6.24
N PRO A 38 5.02 12.17 7.29
CA PRO A 38 6.21 13.01 7.35
C PRO A 38 7.52 12.21 7.35
N VAL A 39 7.58 11.08 8.07
CA VAL A 39 8.80 10.25 8.12
C VAL A 39 9.08 9.63 6.75
N GLY A 40 8.08 9.06 6.08
CA GLY A 40 8.21 8.52 4.73
C GLY A 40 8.68 9.56 3.72
N LEU A 41 8.01 10.71 3.69
CA LEU A 41 8.38 11.85 2.83
C LEU A 41 9.82 12.30 3.05
N LEU A 42 10.27 12.41 4.30
CA LEU A 42 11.64 12.81 4.61
C LEU A 42 12.66 11.77 4.13
N LEU A 43 12.44 10.50 4.42
CA LEU A 43 13.33 9.41 3.99
C LEU A 43 13.46 9.37 2.47
N GLU A 44 12.32 9.40 1.77
CA GLU A 44 12.27 9.34 0.31
C GLU A 44 12.85 10.60 -0.33
N PHE A 45 12.67 11.77 0.28
CA PHE A 45 13.31 13.01 -0.18
C PHE A 45 14.83 12.88 -0.19
N PHE A 46 15.44 12.39 0.89
CA PHE A 46 16.90 12.21 0.95
C PHE A 46 17.39 11.12 0.00
N ILE A 47 16.62 10.04 -0.17
CA ILE A 47 16.91 9.01 -1.18
C ILE A 47 16.91 9.64 -2.56
N LEU A 48 15.81 10.28 -2.98
CA LEU A 48 15.72 10.88 -4.31
C LEU A 48 16.76 11.97 -4.52
N LYS A 49 17.08 12.76 -3.48
CA LYS A 49 18.13 13.78 -3.56
C LYS A 49 19.51 13.19 -3.82
N LYS A 50 19.80 11.99 -3.33
CA LYS A 50 21.05 11.27 -3.59
C LYS A 50 21.13 10.72 -5.02
N TYR A 51 20.01 10.27 -5.59
CA TYR A 51 19.98 9.60 -6.90
C TYR A 51 19.70 10.54 -8.09
N LEU A 52 19.01 11.66 -7.85
CA LEU A 52 18.62 12.62 -8.89
C LEU A 52 19.57 13.82 -8.92
N PRO A 53 20.00 14.29 -10.11
CA PRO A 53 20.89 15.44 -10.25
C PRO A 53 20.15 16.79 -10.09
N TYR A 54 18.93 16.79 -9.53
CA TYR A 54 18.08 17.98 -9.48
C TYR A 54 18.32 18.83 -8.23
N SER A 55 17.89 20.09 -8.28
CA SER A 55 17.87 20.97 -7.11
C SER A 55 17.00 20.37 -5.98
N SER A 56 17.24 20.79 -4.74
CA SER A 56 16.47 20.31 -3.58
C SER A 56 14.98 20.59 -3.75
N MET A 57 14.62 21.78 -4.25
CA MET A 57 13.22 22.14 -4.52
C MET A 57 12.56 21.21 -5.55
N LYS A 58 13.26 20.90 -6.66
CA LYS A 58 12.72 19.98 -7.66
C LYS A 58 12.62 18.54 -7.13
N SER A 59 13.59 18.10 -6.34
CA SER A 59 13.57 16.77 -5.70
C SER A 59 12.42 16.65 -4.70
N PHE A 60 12.15 17.72 -3.94
CA PHE A 60 11.01 17.82 -3.03
C PHE A 60 9.70 17.62 -3.78
N TRP A 61 9.47 18.36 -4.87
CA TRP A 61 8.23 18.22 -5.65
C TRP A 61 8.08 16.83 -6.27
N ILE A 62 9.17 16.24 -6.78
CA ILE A 62 9.13 14.86 -7.27
C ILE A 62 8.74 13.90 -6.15
N THR A 63 9.32 14.04 -4.95
CA THR A 63 9.00 13.22 -3.78
C THR A 63 7.53 13.37 -3.39
N PHE A 64 7.04 14.60 -3.31
CA PHE A 64 5.66 14.92 -2.96
C PHE A 64 4.66 14.29 -3.94
N PHE A 65 4.84 14.49 -5.25
CA PHE A 65 3.93 13.93 -6.25
C PHE A 65 4.05 12.40 -6.36
N MET A 66 5.25 11.86 -6.13
CA MET A 66 5.47 10.42 -6.05
C MET A 66 4.65 9.80 -4.91
N ASN A 67 4.72 10.38 -3.71
CA ASN A 67 3.93 9.96 -2.54
C ASN A 67 2.42 10.13 -2.75
N LEU A 68 2.02 11.25 -3.36
CA LEU A 68 0.62 11.49 -3.67
C LEU A 68 0.09 10.41 -4.64
N ALA A 69 0.86 10.09 -5.68
CA ALA A 69 0.51 9.04 -6.62
C ALA A 69 0.50 7.65 -5.97
N SER A 70 1.49 7.32 -5.13
CA SER A 70 1.55 6.04 -4.41
C SER A 70 0.45 5.90 -3.38
N THR A 71 0.03 6.97 -2.72
CA THR A 71 -1.11 6.97 -1.79
C THR A 71 -2.42 6.71 -2.54
N ILE A 72 -2.70 7.47 -3.61
CA ILE A 72 -3.97 7.34 -4.36
C ILE A 72 -4.04 5.99 -5.06
N ILE A 73 -3.03 5.65 -5.85
CA ILE A 73 -3.01 4.43 -6.66
C ILE A 73 -2.81 3.21 -5.74
N GLY A 74 -1.91 3.32 -4.77
CA GLY A 74 -1.61 2.25 -3.83
C GLY A 74 -2.79 1.93 -2.94
N GLY A 75 -3.52 2.92 -2.42
CA GLY A 75 -4.73 2.66 -1.62
C GLY A 75 -5.74 1.80 -2.37
N ILE A 76 -6.01 2.10 -3.64
CA ILE A 76 -6.89 1.31 -4.50
C ILE A 76 -6.31 -0.09 -4.72
N LEU A 77 -5.04 -0.20 -5.13
CA LEU A 77 -4.42 -1.48 -5.46
C LEU A 77 -4.26 -2.40 -4.25
N ILE A 78 -3.98 -1.86 -3.06
CA ILE A 78 -3.88 -2.62 -1.81
C ILE A 78 -5.27 -3.13 -1.40
N ALA A 79 -6.31 -2.30 -1.51
CA ALA A 79 -7.68 -2.75 -1.26
C ALA A 79 -8.09 -3.89 -2.22
N LEU A 80 -7.76 -3.75 -3.51
CA LEU A 80 -7.98 -4.80 -4.50
C LEU A 80 -7.15 -6.06 -4.21
N ALA A 81 -5.90 -5.92 -3.78
CA ALA A 81 -5.07 -7.05 -3.37
C ALA A 81 -5.69 -7.80 -2.19
N GLY A 82 -6.28 -7.07 -1.24
CA GLY A 82 -7.03 -7.66 -0.13
C GLY A 82 -8.25 -8.47 -0.58
N LEU A 83 -9.03 -7.92 -1.51
CA LEU A 83 -10.15 -8.66 -2.10
C LEU A 83 -9.69 -9.93 -2.82
N VAL A 84 -8.60 -9.85 -3.59
CA VAL A 84 -8.02 -11.02 -4.27
C VAL A 84 -7.62 -12.10 -3.28
N TRP A 85 -7.09 -11.73 -2.11
CA TRP A 85 -6.80 -12.70 -1.08
C TRP A 85 -8.07 -13.30 -0.47
N GLU A 86 -9.05 -12.48 -0.06
CA GLU A 86 -10.31 -12.98 0.53
C GLU A 86 -11.00 -14.02 -0.35
N VAL A 87 -11.08 -13.77 -1.66
CA VAL A 87 -11.79 -14.65 -2.59
C VAL A 87 -10.92 -15.78 -3.16
N GLY A 88 -9.62 -15.78 -2.85
CA GLY A 88 -8.65 -16.73 -3.38
C GLY A 88 -7.95 -17.52 -2.28
N PRO A 89 -6.65 -17.27 -2.02
CA PRO A 89 -5.87 -18.03 -1.03
C PRO A 89 -6.43 -17.94 0.40
N GLY A 90 -7.13 -16.85 0.76
CA GLY A 90 -7.78 -16.67 2.05
C GLY A 90 -8.80 -17.77 2.34
N ILE A 91 -9.68 -18.10 1.39
CA ILE A 91 -10.69 -19.16 1.56
C ILE A 91 -10.05 -20.50 1.95
N LEU A 92 -8.96 -20.86 1.26
CA LEU A 92 -8.23 -22.11 1.53
C LEU A 92 -7.57 -22.07 2.92
N LEU A 93 -6.98 -20.94 3.29
CA LEU A 93 -6.33 -20.78 4.59
C LEU A 93 -7.33 -20.80 5.75
N TYR A 94 -8.46 -20.11 5.59
CA TYR A 94 -9.51 -20.03 6.62
C TYR A 94 -10.15 -21.38 6.86
N SER A 95 -10.41 -22.14 5.79
CA SER A 95 -10.93 -23.50 5.90
C SER A 95 -9.91 -24.48 6.49
N TYR A 96 -8.65 -24.46 6.03
CA TYR A 96 -7.63 -25.41 6.47
C TYR A 96 -7.19 -25.19 7.92
N LEU A 97 -7.03 -23.92 8.34
CA LEU A 97 -6.57 -23.58 9.69
C LEU A 97 -7.72 -23.26 10.66
N SER A 98 -8.97 -23.26 10.19
CA SER A 98 -10.15 -22.84 10.97
C SER A 98 -9.98 -21.46 11.61
N VAL A 99 -9.37 -20.52 10.88
CA VAL A 99 -9.15 -19.13 11.31
C VAL A 99 -10.06 -18.16 10.55
N GLY A 100 -10.42 -17.05 11.19
CA GLY A 100 -11.19 -15.97 10.55
C GLY A 100 -10.31 -14.99 9.75
N THR A 101 -10.94 -13.99 9.12
CA THR A 101 -10.29 -12.95 8.30
C THR A 101 -9.19 -12.18 9.05
N PHE A 102 -9.40 -11.90 10.34
CA PHE A 102 -8.41 -11.23 11.20
C PHE A 102 -7.42 -12.23 11.81
N ASN A 103 -6.58 -12.83 10.97
CA ASN A 103 -5.50 -13.73 11.41
C ASN A 103 -4.11 -13.19 11.00
N PRO A 104 -3.02 -13.69 11.60
CA PRO A 104 -1.67 -13.20 11.31
C PRO A 104 -1.27 -13.26 9.83
N TRP A 105 -1.73 -14.26 9.08
CA TRP A 105 -1.39 -14.41 7.66
C TRP A 105 -2.00 -13.30 6.81
N THR A 106 -3.25 -12.94 7.12
CA THR A 106 -3.94 -11.83 6.45
C THR A 106 -3.25 -10.49 6.73
N TRP A 107 -2.77 -10.27 7.95
CA TRP A 107 -1.98 -9.08 8.30
C TRP A 107 -0.61 -9.06 7.62
N ILE A 108 0.11 -10.19 7.57
CA ILE A 108 1.38 -10.33 6.86
C ILE A 108 1.19 -10.03 5.36
N PHE A 109 0.15 -10.60 4.75
CA PHE A 109 -0.13 -10.35 3.33
C PHE A 109 -0.45 -8.88 3.09
N THR A 110 -1.23 -8.23 3.96
CA THR A 110 -1.52 -6.80 3.87
C THR A 110 -0.25 -5.96 3.97
N PHE A 111 0.62 -6.26 4.94
CA PHE A 111 1.90 -5.58 5.15
C PHE A 111 2.82 -5.69 3.93
N VAL A 112 3.03 -6.92 3.44
CA VAL A 112 3.90 -7.20 2.29
C VAL A 112 3.34 -6.57 1.01
N SER A 113 2.03 -6.69 0.79
CA SER A 113 1.38 -6.11 -0.38
C SER A 113 1.48 -4.59 -0.38
N ALA A 114 1.27 -3.95 0.77
CA ALA A 114 1.40 -2.50 0.90
C ALA A 114 2.79 -2.03 0.47
N ILE A 115 3.84 -2.61 1.04
CA ILE A 115 5.23 -2.27 0.71
C ILE A 115 5.55 -2.52 -0.75
N ALA A 116 5.16 -3.69 -1.28
CA ALA A 116 5.46 -4.06 -2.65
C ALA A 116 4.76 -3.14 -3.66
N ILE A 117 3.48 -2.85 -3.44
CA ILE A 117 2.67 -2.01 -4.31
C ILE A 117 3.17 -0.56 -4.29
N THR A 118 3.37 0.04 -3.11
CA THR A 118 3.82 1.44 -3.02
C THR A 118 5.21 1.58 -3.64
N THR A 119 6.16 0.70 -3.29
CA THR A 119 7.51 0.71 -3.88
C THR A 119 7.47 0.61 -5.40
N TYR A 120 6.61 -0.26 -5.96
CA TYR A 120 6.49 -0.42 -7.39
C TYR A 120 5.93 0.85 -8.07
N ILE A 121 4.89 1.47 -7.49
CA ILE A 121 4.32 2.72 -8.00
C ILE A 121 5.36 3.83 -7.97
N GLU A 122 6.06 4.00 -6.84
CA GLU A 122 7.02 5.07 -6.63
C GLU A 122 8.23 4.96 -7.57
N TYR A 123 8.79 3.75 -7.68
CA TYR A 123 9.86 3.48 -8.64
C TYR A 123 9.41 3.78 -10.07
N THR A 124 8.19 3.36 -10.44
CA THR A 124 7.62 3.61 -11.77
C THR A 124 7.41 5.10 -12.01
N PHE A 125 6.89 5.83 -11.03
CA PHE A 125 6.68 7.27 -11.08
C PHE A 125 7.99 8.01 -11.32
N VAL A 126 9.03 7.71 -10.53
CA VAL A 126 10.36 8.32 -10.70
C VAL A 126 10.95 7.97 -12.05
N ARG A 127 10.85 6.71 -12.47
CA ARG A 127 11.36 6.27 -13.78
C ARG A 127 10.69 7.01 -14.94
N ILE A 128 9.38 7.25 -14.88
CA ILE A 128 8.65 7.95 -15.94
C ILE A 128 8.98 9.45 -15.91
N THR A 129 8.93 10.09 -14.74
CA THR A 129 9.09 11.54 -14.61
C THR A 129 10.54 12.02 -14.80
N THR A 130 11.52 11.21 -14.42
CA THR A 130 12.95 11.59 -14.44
C THR A 130 13.75 10.84 -15.50
N LYS A 131 13.15 9.84 -16.17
CA LYS A 131 13.80 8.91 -17.10
C LYS A 131 14.94 8.09 -16.47
N LEU A 132 15.07 8.10 -15.14
CA LEU A 132 16.07 7.33 -14.41
C LEU A 132 15.79 5.83 -14.54
N LYS A 133 16.78 5.05 -15.00
CA LYS A 133 16.68 3.59 -15.15
C LYS A 133 17.51 2.82 -14.11
N LYS A 134 17.95 3.49 -13.03
CA LYS A 134 18.76 2.89 -11.99
C LYS A 134 17.91 1.95 -11.13
N LYS A 135 18.01 0.65 -11.38
CA LYS A 135 17.36 -0.39 -10.56
C LYS A 135 17.81 -0.36 -9.09
N GLU A 136 19.00 0.20 -8.83
CA GLU A 136 19.52 0.45 -7.49
C GLU A 136 18.62 1.35 -6.63
N LEU A 137 17.71 2.12 -7.24
CA LEU A 137 16.73 2.94 -6.52
C LEU A 137 15.62 2.10 -5.85
N ILE A 138 15.35 0.89 -6.35
CA ILE A 138 14.27 0.04 -5.81
C ILE A 138 14.54 -0.34 -4.36
N LYS A 139 15.77 -0.76 -4.03
CA LYS A 139 16.13 -1.19 -2.67
C LYS A 139 15.94 -0.08 -1.61
N PRO A 140 16.46 1.15 -1.78
CA PRO A 140 16.23 2.21 -0.81
C PRO A 140 14.76 2.65 -0.74
N LEU A 141 14.02 2.69 -1.86
CA LEU A 141 12.57 2.95 -1.82
C LEU A 141 11.81 1.86 -1.06
N LEU A 142 12.17 0.59 -1.26
CA LEU A 142 11.59 -0.53 -0.53
C LEU A 142 11.82 -0.39 0.99
N LEU A 143 13.03 0.00 1.39
CA LEU A 143 13.36 0.20 2.80
C LEU A 143 12.61 1.40 3.40
N ALA A 144 12.46 2.50 2.65
CA ALA A 144 11.66 3.64 3.10
C ALA A 144 10.18 3.24 3.28
N ASN A 145 9.60 2.56 2.30
CA ASN A 145 8.23 2.05 2.38
C ASN A 145 8.04 1.04 3.51
N LEU A 146 9.00 0.13 3.74
CA LEU A 146 8.99 -0.78 4.88
C LEU A 146 8.88 -0.01 6.20
N VAL A 147 9.67 1.05 6.38
CA VAL A 147 9.63 1.88 7.58
C VAL A 147 8.30 2.59 7.71
N SER A 148 7.80 3.23 6.65
CA SER A 148 6.51 3.94 6.63
C SER A 148 5.34 3.00 6.95
N VAL A 149 5.34 1.79 6.39
CA VAL A 149 4.31 0.77 6.64
C VAL A 149 4.43 0.19 8.05
N ALA A 150 5.64 -0.09 8.54
CA ALA A 150 5.87 -0.54 9.91
C ALA A 150 5.38 0.46 10.95
N ILE A 151 5.67 1.75 10.77
CA ILE A 151 5.20 2.81 11.69
C ILE A 151 3.68 2.82 11.74
N ALA A 152 3.01 2.68 10.61
CA ALA A 152 1.55 2.67 10.58
C ALA A 152 0.95 1.41 11.20
N PHE A 153 1.54 0.23 10.95
CA PHE A 153 1.12 -1.00 11.63
C PHE A 153 1.28 -0.90 13.14
N VAL A 154 2.41 -0.37 13.61
CA VAL A 154 2.64 -0.12 15.05
C VAL A 154 1.65 0.90 15.60
N SER A 155 1.25 1.90 14.82
CA SER A 155 0.26 2.89 15.26
C SER A 155 -1.11 2.29 15.56
N LEU A 156 -1.47 1.16 14.92
CA LEU A 156 -2.72 0.43 15.22
C LEU A 156 -2.76 -0.12 16.65
N ILE A 157 -1.59 -0.39 17.26
CA ILE A 157 -1.48 -0.87 18.63
C ILE A 157 -1.81 0.26 19.62
N PHE A 158 -1.29 1.46 19.36
CA PHE A 158 -1.45 2.61 20.26
C PHE A 158 -2.77 3.35 20.07
N PHE A 159 -3.33 3.29 18.86
CA PHE A 159 -4.61 3.90 18.53
C PHE A 159 -5.54 2.85 17.90
N PRO A 160 -6.15 1.99 18.72
CA PRO A 160 -7.00 0.91 18.24
C PRO A 160 -8.19 1.46 17.43
N ILE A 161 -8.68 0.64 16.51
CA ILE A 161 -9.83 0.93 15.67
C ILE A 161 -11.06 0.99 16.58
N GLN A 162 -11.70 2.16 16.64
CA GLN A 162 -13.02 2.29 17.25
C GLN A 162 -14.02 1.80 16.19
N LEU A 163 -14.56 0.61 16.41
CA LEU A 163 -15.64 0.02 15.60
C LEU A 163 -16.99 0.56 16.07
#